data_AF-A0A4Q2XTQ7-F1
#
_entry.id   AF-A0A4Q2XTQ7-F1
#
_cell.length_a   1.000
_cell.length_b   1.000
_cell.length_c   1.000
_cell.angle_alpha   90.00
_cell.angle_beta   90.00
_cell.angle_gamma   90.00
#
_symmetry.space_group_name_H-M   'P 1'
#
loop_
_entity.id
_entity.type
_entity.pdbx_description
1 polymer ?
#
loop_
_entity_poly.entity_id
_entity_poly.type
_entity_poly.pdbx_seq_one_letter_code
_entity_poly.pdbx_strand_id
1 'polypeptide(L)'
;MLAVMTATGPENLSSSARKTALVVARVSLYLGLIFGMALGAGAVMFLLVSPQTFPNPAERWLVGGVFIGLSAMSFGFAGMGKSRIEKLKASGS
;
A
#
# COMPACT_ATOMS: atom_id res chain seq x y z
N MET A 1 28.09 26.08 -7.41
CA MET A 1 28.05 24.61 -7.68
C MET A 1 26.58 24.19 -7.76
N LEU A 2 25.99 24.26 -8.96
CA LEU A 2 24.68 23.68 -9.22
C LEU A 2 24.87 22.17 -9.37
N ALA A 3 24.52 21.41 -8.34
CA ALA A 3 24.14 20.02 -8.54
C ALA A 3 22.80 20.05 -9.28
N VAL A 4 22.86 20.12 -10.61
CA VAL A 4 21.78 19.63 -11.46
C VAL A 4 21.63 18.15 -11.07
N MET A 5 20.72 17.89 -10.12
CA MET A 5 20.16 16.55 -9.91
C MET A 5 19.42 16.23 -11.19
N THR A 6 20.18 15.72 -12.17
CA THR A 6 19.68 15.30 -13.46
C THR A 6 18.52 14.34 -13.22
N ALA A 7 17.39 14.70 -13.82
CA ALA A 7 16.13 13.96 -13.81
C ALA A 7 16.32 12.44 -13.79
N THR A 8 16.12 11.82 -12.63
CA THR A 8 15.88 10.37 -12.48
C THR A 8 14.42 10.07 -12.80
N GLY A 9 13.94 10.56 -13.95
CA GLY A 9 12.63 10.20 -14.44
C GLY A 9 12.62 8.78 -15.01
N PRO A 10 11.47 8.08 -15.00
CA PRO A 10 11.33 6.72 -15.54
C PRO A 10 11.75 6.58 -17.01
N GLU A 11 11.85 7.70 -17.73
CA GLU A 11 12.30 7.83 -19.13
C GLU A 11 13.77 7.45 -19.32
N ASN A 12 14.61 7.62 -18.29
CA ASN A 12 16.05 7.32 -18.35
C ASN A 12 16.39 5.88 -17.94
N LEU A 13 15.38 5.03 -17.68
CA LEU A 13 15.58 3.63 -17.31
C LEU A 13 15.81 2.75 -18.55
N SER A 14 16.78 1.83 -18.46
CA SER A 14 16.94 0.77 -19.46
C SER A 14 15.68 -0.10 -19.55
N SER A 15 15.41 -0.69 -20.72
CA SER A 15 14.24 -1.57 -20.91
C SER A 15 14.17 -2.71 -19.89
N SER A 16 15.32 -3.23 -19.44
CA SER A 16 15.39 -4.25 -18.39
C SER A 16 15.01 -3.68 -17.01
N ALA A 17 15.59 -2.55 -16.61
CA ALA A 17 15.29 -1.89 -15.34
C ALA A 17 13.81 -1.48 -15.24
N ARG A 18 13.22 -1.01 -16.35
CA ARG A 18 11.80 -0.66 -16.43
C ARG A 18 10.88 -1.88 -16.23
N LYS A 19 11.20 -3.03 -16.87
CA LYS A 19 10.44 -4.28 -16.67
C LYS A 19 10.50 -4.75 -15.22
N THR A 20 11.68 -4.76 -14.62
CA THR A 20 11.85 -5.15 -13.21
C THR A 20 11.12 -4.18 -12.26
N ALA A 21 11.25 -2.87 -12.47
CA ALA A 21 10.54 -1.86 -11.69
C ALA A 21 9.01 -2.01 -11.79
N LEU A 22 8.50 -2.37 -12.97
CA LEU A 22 7.08 -2.60 -13.19
C LEU A 22 6.58 -3.87 -12.48
N VAL A 23 7.38 -4.94 -12.47
CA VAL A 23 7.08 -6.15 -11.69
C VAL A 23 7.05 -5.83 -10.20
N VAL A 24 8.07 -5.15 -9.68
CA VAL A 24 8.12 -4.77 -8.26
C VAL A 24 6.93 -3.88 -7.89
N ALA A 25 6.59 -2.87 -8.71
CA ALA A 25 5.46 -2.01 -8.45
C ALA A 25 4.12 -2.76 -8.45
N ARG A 26 3.94 -3.77 -9.32
CA ARG A 26 2.78 -4.67 -9.30
C ARG A 26 2.71 -5.53 -8.05
N VAL A 27 3.84 -6.12 -7.65
CA VAL A 27 3.92 -6.93 -6.42
C VAL A 27 3.55 -6.08 -5.20
N SER A 28 4.11 -4.87 -5.08
CA SER A 28 3.77 -3.95 -3.99
C SER A 28 2.29 -3.55 -4.00
N LEU A 29 1.69 -3.37 -5.18
CA LEU A 29 0.27 -3.09 -5.32
C LEU A 29 -0.59 -4.25 -4.78
N TYR A 30 -0.31 -5.48 -5.21
CA TYR A 30 -1.10 -6.64 -4.79
C TYR A 30 -0.91 -6.94 -3.31
N LEU A 31 0.31 -6.84 -2.79
CA LEU A 31 0.58 -7.01 -1.36
C LEU A 31 -0.19 -5.97 -0.53
N GLY A 32 -0.14 -4.69 -0.92
CA GLY A 32 -0.88 -3.63 -0.22
C GLY A 32 -2.40 -3.88 -0.23
N LEU A 33 -2.96 -4.35 -1.35
CA LEU A 33 -4.38 -4.71 -1.43
C LEU A 33 -4.75 -5.89 -0.53
N ILE A 34 -3.96 -6.97 -0.57
CA ILE A 34 -4.19 -8.17 0.23
C ILE A 34 -4.10 -7.85 1.72
N PHE A 35 -3.06 -7.13 2.15
CA PHE A 35 -2.92 -6.71 3.54
C PHE A 35 -4.03 -5.75 3.97
N GLY A 36 -4.37 -4.78 3.12
CA GLY A 36 -5.49 -3.88 3.37
C GLY A 36 -6.79 -4.63 3.61
N MET A 37 -7.13 -5.57 2.73
CA MET A 37 -8.33 -6.40 2.87
C MET A 37 -8.30 -7.30 4.10
N ALA A 38 -7.18 -8.00 4.36
CA ALA A 38 -7.06 -8.90 5.49
C ALA A 38 -7.18 -8.15 6.84
N LEU A 39 -6.50 -7.01 6.97
CA LEU A 39 -6.56 -6.17 8.16
C LEU A 39 -7.92 -5.50 8.32
N GLY A 40 -8.55 -5.07 7.22
CA GLY A 40 -9.89 -4.50 7.23
C GLY A 40 -10.95 -5.52 7.65
N ALA A 41 -10.89 -6.74 7.10
CA ALA A 41 -11.74 -7.86 7.52
C ALA A 41 -11.49 -8.24 8.99
N GLY A 42 -10.23 -8.24 9.43
CA GLY A 42 -9.86 -8.44 10.83
C GLY A 42 -10.46 -7.38 11.76
N ALA A 43 -10.47 -6.10 11.36
CA ALA A 43 -11.11 -5.03 12.12
C ALA A 43 -12.61 -5.28 12.31
N VAL A 44 -13.31 -5.67 11.24
CA VAL A 44 -14.75 -5.95 11.26
C VAL A 44 -15.04 -7.15 12.16
N MET A 45 -14.28 -8.23 12.01
CA MET A 45 -14.44 -9.44 12.83
C MET A 45 -14.21 -9.13 14.31
N PHE A 46 -13.16 -8.38 14.62
CA PHE A 46 -12.82 -8.01 15.99
C PHE A 46 -13.86 -7.08 16.63
N LEU A 47 -14.31 -6.06 15.90
CA LEU A 47 -15.27 -5.06 16.41
C LEU A 47 -16.69 -5.61 16.55
N LEU A 48 -17.10 -6.55 15.69
CA LEU A 48 -18.48 -7.04 15.63
C LEU A 48 -18.69 -8.42 16.26
N VAL A 49 -17.71 -9.32 16.19
CA VAL A 49 -17.89 -10.74 16.55
C VAL A 49 -17.38 -11.07 17.96
N SER A 50 -16.41 -10.30 18.48
CA SER A 50 -15.78 -10.58 19.78
C SER A 50 -16.00 -9.49 20.84
N PRO A 51 -17.24 -9.14 21.22
CA PRO A 51 -17.49 -8.22 22.34
C PRO A 51 -17.05 -8.81 23.69
N GLN A 52 -16.86 -10.13 23.77
CA GLN A 52 -16.59 -10.83 25.02
C GLN A 52 -15.10 -10.91 25.38
N THR A 53 -14.21 -10.70 24.40
CA THR A 53 -12.76 -10.70 24.63
C THR A 53 -12.27 -9.40 25.27
N PHE A 54 -12.94 -8.27 24.98
CA PHE A 54 -12.66 -6.96 25.55
C PHE A 54 -13.97 -6.34 26.08
N PRO A 55 -14.31 -6.59 27.35
CA PRO A 55 -15.56 -6.08 27.94
C PRO A 55 -15.57 -4.55 28.03
N ASN A 56 -14.39 -3.91 28.04
CA ASN A 56 -14.27 -2.46 27.98
C ASN A 56 -14.41 -1.97 26.53
N PRO A 57 -15.44 -1.15 26.20
CA PRO A 57 -15.64 -0.66 24.84
C PRO A 57 -14.49 0.24 24.35
N ALA A 58 -13.80 0.95 25.24
CA ALA A 58 -12.67 1.81 24.86
C ALA A 58 -11.48 0.98 24.32
N GLU A 59 -11.16 -0.13 24.98
CA GLU A 59 -10.09 -1.04 24.54
C GLU A 59 -10.43 -1.70 23.21
N ARG A 60 -11.70 -2.08 23.02
CA ARG A 60 -12.18 -2.66 21.77
C ARG A 60 -12.04 -1.69 20.59
N TRP A 61 -12.41 -0.43 20.79
CA TRP A 61 -12.26 0.62 19.78
C TRP A 61 -10.80 0.95 19.51
N LEU A 62 -9.93 0.92 20.51
CA LEU A 62 -8.50 1.16 20.34
C LEU A 62 -7.87 0.08 19.47
N VAL A 63 -8.12 -1.20 19.77
CA VAL A 63 -7.59 -2.31 18.95
C VAL A 63 -8.20 -2.32 17.55
N GLY A 64 -9.52 -2.14 17.43
CA GLY A 64 -10.17 -2.02 16.12
C GLY A 64 -9.65 -0.83 15.29
N GLY A 65 -9.39 0.30 15.94
CA GLY A 65 -8.78 1.47 15.33
C GLY A 65 -7.37 1.22 14.78
N VAL A 66 -6.56 0.40 15.47
CA VAL A 66 -5.25 -0.04 14.96
C VAL A 66 -5.42 -0.88 13.68
N PHE A 67 -6.34 -1.84 13.65
CA PHE A 67 -6.59 -2.63 12.44
C PHE A 67 -7.07 -1.75 11.27
N ILE A 68 -7.97 -0.81 11.52
CA ILE A 68 -8.46 0.14 10.51
C ILE A 68 -7.32 1.01 9.99
N GLY A 69 -6.50 1.57 10.88
CA GLY A 69 -5.35 2.40 10.52
C GLY A 69 -4.33 1.63 9.66
N LEU A 70 -3.98 0.41 10.05
CA LEU A 70 -3.07 -0.44 9.29
C LEU A 70 -3.65 -0.87 7.93
N SER A 71 -4.95 -1.13 7.88
CA SER A 71 -5.68 -1.42 6.63
C SER A 71 -5.63 -0.23 5.67
N ALA A 72 -5.96 0.97 6.15
CA ALA A 72 -5.88 2.21 5.36
C ALA A 72 -4.46 2.49 4.86
N MET A 73 -3.44 2.31 5.71
CA MET A 73 -2.03 2.48 5.31
C MET A 73 -1.64 1.49 4.21
N SER A 74 -2.09 0.23 4.30
CA SER A 74 -1.84 -0.80 3.28
C SER A 74 -2.48 -0.47 1.94
N PHE A 75 -3.70 0.07 1.94
CA PHE A 75 -4.34 0.60 0.73
C PHE A 75 -3.60 1.83 0.17
N GLY A 76 -3.06 2.69 1.03
CA GLY A 76 -2.19 3.81 0.63
C GLY A 76 -0.96 3.33 -0.13
N PHE A 77 -0.28 2.28 0.36
CA PHE A 77 0.84 1.65 -0.35
C PHE A 77 0.42 1.06 -1.69
N ALA A 78 -0.74 0.41 -1.75
CA ALA A 78 -1.27 -0.10 -3.02
C ALA A 78 -1.54 1.02 -4.04
N GLY A 79 -2.10 2.13 -3.58
CA GLY A 79 -2.32 3.33 -4.41
C GLY A 79 -1.02 3.93 -4.94
N MET A 80 0.02 4.00 -4.11
CA MET A 80 1.36 4.41 -4.56
C MET A 80 1.91 3.45 -5.63
N GLY A 81 1.80 2.14 -5.43
CA GLY A 81 2.17 1.13 -6.43
C GLY A 81 1.45 1.35 -7.76
N LYS A 82 0.14 1.61 -7.74
CA LYS A 82 -0.67 1.90 -8.93
C LYS A 82 -0.14 3.12 -9.69
N SER A 83 0.08 4.23 -8.99
CA SER A 83 0.60 5.47 -9.59
C SER A 83 1.98 5.27 -10.23
N ARG A 84 2.86 4.47 -9.60
CA ARG A 84 4.18 4.16 -10.17
C ARG A 84 4.08 3.28 -11.41
N ILE A 85 3.16 2.31 -11.45
CA ILE A 85 2.90 1.50 -12.64
C ILE A 85 2.44 2.38 -13.80
N GLU A 86 1.52 3.32 -13.55
CA GLU A 86 1.02 4.24 -14.58
C GLU A 86 2.15 5.11 -15.15
N LYS A 87 3.03 5.66 -14.29
CA LYS A 87 4.21 6.43 -14.72
C LYS A 87 5.20 5.60 -15.52
N LEU A 88 5.47 4.37 -15.11
CA LEU A 88 6.40 3.46 -15.82
C LEU A 88 5.84 3.00 -17.17
N LYS A 89 4.52 2.87 -17.30
CA LYS A 89 3.85 2.57 -18.56
C LYS A 89 3.86 3.76 -19.52
N ALA A 90 3.52 4.95 -19.05
CA ALA A 90 3.48 6.17 -19.86
C ALA A 90 4.85 6.58 -20.42
N SER A 91 5.94 6.19 -19.73
CA SER A 91 7.31 6.46 -20.14
C SER A 91 7.86 5.49 -21.19
N GLY A 92 7.14 4.43 -21.54
CA GLY A 92 7.56 3.41 -22.50
C GLY A 92 6.77 3.28 -23.79
N SER A 93 5.79 4.17 -24.01
CA SER A 93 5.28 4.51 -25.35
C SER A 93 6.20 5.50 -26.06
#